data_AF-A0ABD2PVI6-F1
#
_entry.id   AF-A0ABD2PVI6-F1
#
_cell.length_a   1.000
_cell.length_b   1.000
_cell.length_c   1.000
_cell.angle_alpha   90.00
_cell.angle_beta   90.00
_cell.angle_gamma   90.00
#
_symmetry.space_group_name_H-M   'P 1'
#
loop_
_entity.id
_entity.type
_entity.pdbx_description
1 polymer ?
#
loop_
_entity_poly.entity_id
_entity_poly.type
_entity_poly.pdbx_seq_one_letter_code
_entity_poly.pdbx_strand_id
1 'polypeptide(L)'
;SFSLSELVKKLHSKVFLELDYETMKTRRSLRQYEIPDAEGYFDKYVYPVYLDIKTELTKEPQDVPIHGTNSKEHVYAVVMNVCHNSIKKDSMLDVQVEQC
;
A
#
# COMPACT_ATOMS: atom_id res chain seq x y z
N SER A 1 -14.70 1.06 -14.81
CA SER A 1 -13.83 1.06 -13.61
C SER A 1 -12.55 0.34 -13.97
N PHE A 2 -11.42 0.72 -13.37
CA PHE A 2 -10.17 -0.04 -13.51
C PHE A 2 -10.15 -1.18 -12.47
N SER A 3 -9.65 -2.34 -12.86
CA SER A 3 -9.30 -3.42 -11.93
C SER A 3 -8.08 -3.05 -11.09
N LEU A 4 -7.89 -3.71 -9.95
CA LEU A 4 -6.74 -3.49 -9.09
C LEU A 4 -5.42 -3.75 -9.83
N SER A 5 -5.34 -4.84 -10.60
CA SER A 5 -4.20 -5.13 -11.48
C SER A 5 -3.88 -4.02 -12.50
N GLU A 6 -4.88 -3.39 -13.11
CA GLU A 6 -4.68 -2.29 -14.07
C GLU A 6 -4.16 -1.04 -13.38
N LEU A 7 -4.64 -0.77 -12.16
CA LEU A 7 -4.15 0.35 -11.37
C LEU A 7 -2.68 0.15 -10.99
N VAL A 8 -2.33 -1.04 -10.50
CA VAL A 8 -0.95 -1.37 -10.10
C VAL A 8 0.04 -1.16 -11.24
N LYS A 9 -0.33 -1.50 -12.48
CA LYS A 9 0.52 -1.30 -13.67
C LYS A 9 0.72 0.17 -14.05
N LYS A 10 -0.17 1.06 -13.61
CA LYS A 10 -0.11 2.50 -13.90
C LYS A 10 0.67 3.31 -12.85
N LEU A 11 1.01 2.71 -11.72
CA LEU A 11 1.74 3.38 -10.63
C LEU A 11 3.25 3.34 -10.88
N HIS A 12 3.91 4.50 -10.80
CA HIS A 12 5.37 4.61 -10.86
C HIS A 12 6.04 4.04 -9.60
N SER A 13 5.43 4.24 -8.44
CA SER A 13 5.90 3.69 -7.16
C SER A 13 4.77 3.02 -6.40
N LYS A 14 5.08 1.92 -5.71
CA LYS A 14 4.13 1.03 -5.04
C LYS A 14 4.62 0.76 -3.62
N VAL A 15 3.83 1.25 -2.66
CA VAL A 15 4.06 1.01 -1.23
C VAL A 15 2.81 0.40 -0.63
N PHE A 16 2.98 -0.68 0.15
CA PHE A 16 1.89 -1.34 0.87
C PHE A 16 2.22 -1.42 2.36
N LEU A 17 1.27 -0.99 3.20
CA LEU A 17 1.38 -1.07 4.65
C LEU A 17 0.71 -2.35 5.14
N GLU A 18 1.53 -3.31 5.54
CA GLU A 18 1.06 -4.59 6.03
C GLU A 18 0.85 -4.56 7.55
N LEU A 19 -0.28 -5.10 7.98
CA LEU A 19 -0.60 -5.32 9.39
C LEU A 19 -1.06 -6.76 9.61
N ASP A 20 -0.80 -7.28 10.80
CA ASP A 20 -1.36 -8.54 11.26
C ASP A 20 -2.85 -8.39 11.65
N TYR A 21 -3.54 -9.53 11.68
CA TYR A 21 -4.98 -9.60 11.95
C TYR A 21 -5.39 -8.91 13.26
N GLU A 22 -4.69 -9.21 14.36
CA GLU A 22 -5.04 -8.72 15.70
C GLU A 22 -4.88 -7.20 15.79
N THR A 23 -3.78 -6.68 15.24
CA THR A 23 -3.54 -5.23 15.17
C THR A 23 -4.61 -4.53 14.33
N MET A 24 -4.99 -5.10 13.17
CA MET A 24 -6.03 -4.53 12.31
C MET A 24 -7.39 -4.51 13.02
N LYS A 25 -7.80 -5.62 13.64
CA LYS A 25 -9.08 -5.75 14.34
C LYS A 25 -9.17 -4.75 15.48
N THR A 26 -8.12 -4.65 16.28
CA THR A 26 -8.02 -3.70 17.40
C THR A 26 -8.06 -2.25 16.93
N ARG A 27 -7.30 -1.88 15.89
CA ARG A 27 -7.31 -0.50 15.37
C ARG A 27 -8.64 -0.15 14.70
N ARG A 28 -9.30 -1.10 14.04
CA ARG A 28 -10.62 -0.91 13.42
C ARG A 28 -11.70 -0.71 14.47
N SER A 29 -11.72 -1.51 15.54
CA SER A 29 -12.73 -1.40 16.61
C SER A 29 -12.70 -0.06 17.35
N LEU A 30 -11.54 0.61 17.35
CA LEU A 30 -11.37 1.95 17.92
C LEU A 30 -11.81 3.09 16.96
N ARG A 31 -12.08 2.79 15.69
CA ARG A 31 -12.45 3.80 14.68
C ARG A 31 -13.97 3.91 14.55
N GLN A 32 -14.47 5.14 14.56
CA GLN A 32 -15.87 5.43 14.26
C GLN A 32 -16.04 5.66 12.75
N TYR A 33 -16.73 4.74 12.07
CA TYR A 33 -17.17 4.91 10.69
C TYR A 33 -18.56 5.57 10.67
N GLU A 34 -18.89 6.27 9.57
CA GLU A 34 -20.20 6.92 9.39
C GLU A 34 -21.35 5.91 9.47
N ILE A 35 -21.16 4.74 8.84
CA ILE A 35 -21.98 3.55 9.06
C ILE A 35 -21.21 2.63 10.02
N PRO A 36 -21.69 2.42 11.25
CA PRO A 36 -21.03 1.52 12.19
C PRO A 36 -20.90 0.09 11.65
N ASP A 37 -19.78 -0.55 11.97
CA ASP A 37 -19.56 -1.96 11.63
C ASP A 37 -20.58 -2.84 12.38
N ALA A 38 -21.29 -3.71 11.66
CA ALA A 38 -22.18 -4.71 12.26
C ALA A 38 -21.38 -5.78 13.03
N GLU A 39 -22.07 -6.57 13.87
CA GLU A 39 -21.41 -7.65 14.62
C GLU A 39 -20.74 -8.67 13.70
N GLY A 40 -19.44 -8.92 13.94
CA GLY A 40 -18.63 -9.82 13.12
C GLY A 40 -18.30 -9.30 11.72
N TYR A 41 -18.59 -8.03 11.41
CA TYR A 41 -18.33 -7.44 10.08
C TYR A 41 -16.86 -7.51 9.69
N PHE A 42 -15.95 -7.30 10.65
CA PHE A 42 -14.51 -7.38 10.40
C PHE A 42 -14.10 -8.76 9.91
N ASP A 43 -14.54 -9.81 10.60
CA ASP A 43 -14.17 -11.19 10.33
C ASP A 43 -14.83 -11.73 9.06
N LYS A 44 -16.07 -11.32 8.80
CA LYS A 44 -16.86 -11.80 7.65
C LYS A 44 -16.51 -11.08 6.34
N TYR A 45 -16.07 -9.82 6.40
CA TYR A 45 -15.91 -8.99 5.21
C TYR A 45 -14.56 -8.28 5.15
N VAL A 46 -14.21 -7.49 6.16
CA VAL A 46 -13.03 -6.61 6.09
C VAL A 46 -11.74 -7.41 5.93
N TYR A 47 -11.55 -8.44 6.74
CA TYR A 47 -10.31 -9.22 6.72
C TYR A 47 -10.20 -10.13 5.48
N PRO A 48 -11.24 -10.86 5.05
CA PRO A 48 -11.20 -11.59 3.78
C PRO A 48 -10.88 -10.69 2.58
N VAL A 49 -11.52 -9.53 2.47
CA VAL A 49 -11.24 -8.56 1.39
C VAL A 49 -9.81 -8.05 1.46
N TYR A 50 -9.28 -7.80 2.67
CA TYR A 50 -7.87 -7.44 2.84
C TYR A 50 -6.93 -8.54 2.32
N LEU A 51 -7.20 -9.81 2.62
CA LEU A 51 -6.40 -10.93 2.13
C LEU A 51 -6.42 -11.01 0.60
N ASP A 52 -7.61 -10.89 -0.01
CA ASP A 52 -7.75 -10.89 -1.47
C ASP A 52 -6.92 -9.78 -2.13
N ILE A 53 -7.04 -8.55 -1.60
CA ILE A 53 -6.27 -7.39 -2.07
C ILE A 53 -4.77 -7.61 -1.88
N LYS A 54 -4.35 -8.08 -0.69
CA LYS A 54 -2.95 -8.37 -0.39
C LYS A 54 -2.39 -9.39 -1.38
N THR A 55 -3.10 -10.50 -1.59
CA THR A 55 -2.72 -11.54 -2.54
C THR A 55 -2.57 -10.96 -3.95
N GLU A 56 -3.50 -10.14 -4.42
CA GLU A 56 -3.39 -9.52 -5.74
C GLU A 56 -2.20 -8.54 -5.83
N LEU A 57 -1.99 -7.70 -4.82
CA LEU A 57 -0.88 -6.74 -4.78
C LEU A 57 0.49 -7.43 -4.69
N THR A 58 0.59 -8.60 -4.06
CA THR A 58 1.85 -9.37 -3.97
C THR A 58 2.22 -10.12 -5.24
N LYS A 59 1.33 -10.21 -6.25
CA LYS A 59 1.66 -10.79 -7.56
C LYS A 59 2.63 -9.91 -8.35
N GLU A 60 2.64 -8.61 -8.06
CA GLU A 60 3.54 -7.64 -8.67
C GLU A 60 4.60 -7.24 -7.63
N PRO A 61 5.86 -7.02 -8.03
CA PRO A 61 6.89 -6.58 -7.09
C PRO A 61 6.55 -5.19 -6.54
N GLN A 62 6.60 -5.07 -5.22
CA GLN A 62 6.50 -3.79 -4.49
C GLN A 62 7.89 -3.18 -4.35
N ASP A 63 7.97 -1.85 -4.24
CA ASP A 63 9.26 -1.18 -4.04
C ASP A 63 9.82 -1.48 -2.65
N VAL A 64 8.97 -1.38 -1.61
CA VAL A 64 9.34 -1.70 -0.23
C VAL A 64 8.11 -2.23 0.54
N PRO A 65 8.18 -3.42 1.17
CA PRO A 65 7.18 -3.84 2.14
C PRO A 65 7.36 -3.06 3.45
N ILE A 66 6.29 -2.46 3.97
CA ILE A 66 6.33 -1.68 5.22
C ILE A 66 5.39 -2.29 6.26
N HIS A 67 5.90 -2.50 7.47
CA HIS A 67 5.06 -2.92 8.59
C HIS A 67 4.31 -1.70 9.15
N GLY A 68 2.97 -1.73 9.11
CA GLY A 68 2.12 -0.65 9.62
C GLY A 68 2.16 -0.48 11.15
N THR A 69 2.91 -1.33 11.86
CA THR A 69 3.22 -1.19 13.29
C THR A 69 4.41 -0.27 13.55
N ASN A 70 5.18 0.10 12.52
CA ASN A 70 6.27 1.06 12.66
C ASN A 70 5.77 2.46 13.04
N SER A 71 6.68 3.29 13.57
CA SER A 71 6.36 4.68 13.90
C SER A 71 6.03 5.48 12.65
N LYS A 72 5.26 6.56 12.81
CA LYS A 72 4.89 7.44 11.68
C LYS A 72 6.12 8.03 11.00
N GLU A 73 7.14 8.37 11.78
CA GLU A 73 8.41 8.92 11.30
C GLU A 73 9.17 7.91 10.45
N HIS A 74 9.18 6.64 10.85
CA HIS A 74 9.80 5.57 10.07
C HIS A 74 9.06 5.36 8.75
N VAL A 75 7.72 5.21 8.80
CA VAL A 75 6.89 5.04 7.59
C VAL A 75 7.09 6.23 6.64
N TYR A 76 7.08 7.45 7.16
CA TYR A 76 7.35 8.66 6.38
C TYR A 76 8.72 8.64 5.71
N ALA A 77 9.78 8.33 6.46
CA ALA A 77 11.14 8.29 5.92
C ALA A 77 11.29 7.27 4.79
N VAL A 78 10.71 6.08 4.94
CA VAL A 78 10.73 5.03 3.91
C VAL A 78 9.98 5.50 2.65
N VAL A 79 8.75 6.00 2.79
CA VAL A 79 7.95 6.48 1.66
C VAL A 79 8.64 7.63 0.94
N MET A 80 9.19 8.60 1.67
CA MET A 80 9.93 9.72 1.08
C MET A 80 11.15 9.24 0.28
N ASN A 81 11.87 8.24 0.78
CA ASN A 81 12.99 7.67 0.06
C ASN A 81 12.55 6.97 -1.24
N VAL A 82 11.44 6.21 -1.21
CA VAL A 82 10.87 5.59 -2.42
C VAL A 82 10.53 6.67 -3.46
N CYS A 83 9.82 7.73 -3.05
CA CYS A 83 9.48 8.83 -3.94
C CYS A 83 10.71 9.51 -4.55
N HIS A 84 11.71 9.85 -3.74
CA HIS A 84 12.95 10.46 -4.23
C HIS A 84 13.70 9.57 -5.23
N ASN A 85 13.76 8.26 -4.97
CA ASN A 85 14.45 7.33 -5.86
C ASN A 85 13.70 7.12 -7.17
N SER A 86 12.36 7.09 -7.14
CA SER A 86 11.54 7.06 -8.36
C SER A 86 11.79 8.29 -9.22
N ILE A 87 11.72 9.49 -8.64
CA ILE A 87 11.92 10.76 -9.37
C ILE A 87 13.34 10.82 -9.96
N LYS A 88 14.37 10.42 -9.20
CA LYS A 88 15.75 10.39 -9.70
C LYS A 88 15.91 9.43 -10.87
N LYS A 89 15.31 8.25 -10.79
CA LYS A 89 15.35 7.24 -11.87
C LYS A 89 14.72 7.80 -13.14
N ASP A 90 13.57 8.46 -13.02
CA ASP A 90 12.88 9.08 -14.16
C ASP A 90 13.73 10.21 -14.76
N SER A 91 14.33 11.06 -13.91
CA SER A 91 15.20 12.15 -14.35
C SER A 91 16.49 11.66 -15.05
N MET A 92 17.02 10.49 -14.66
CA MET A 92 18.20 9.89 -15.30
C MET A 92 17.86 9.24 -16.65
N LEU A 93 16.62 8.78 -16.84
CA LEU A 93 16.17 8.23 -18.12
C LEU A 93 16.02 9.33 -19.17
N ASP A 94 15.55 10.52 -18.80
CA ASP A 94 15.41 11.67 -19.71
C ASP A 94 16.77 12.15 -20.28
N VAL A 95 17.84 12.10 -19.47
CA VAL A 95 19.20 12.49 -19.90
C VAL A 95 19.79 11.53 -20.93
N GLN A 96 19.38 10.25 -20.95
CA GLN A 96 19.88 9.28 -21.92
C GLN A 96 19.14 9.32 -23.26
N VAL A 97 17.90 9.81 -23.29
CA VAL A 97 17.11 9.93 -24.53
C VAL A 97 17.54 11.13 -25.38
N GLU A 98 18.05 12.20 -24.76
CA GLU A 98 18.61 13.37 -25.47
C GLU A 98 20.00 13.14 -26.11
N GLN A 99 20.60 11.96 -25.94
CA GLN A 99 21.91 11.62 -26.53
C GLN A 99 21.83 10.60 -27.70
N CYS A 100 20.66 10.43 -28.32
CA CYS A 100 20.49 9.67 -29.57
C CYS A 100 20.08 10.58 -30.73
#